data_AF-A0A830BGV7-F1
#
_entry.id   AF-A0A830BGV7-F1
#
_cell.length_a   1.000
_cell.length_b   1.000
_cell.length_c   1.000
_cell.angle_alpha   90.00
_cell.angle_beta   90.00
_cell.angle_gamma   90.00
#
_symmetry.space_group_name_H-M   'P 1'
#
loop_
_entity.id
_entity.type
_entity.pdbx_description
1 polymer ?
#
loop_
_entity_poly.entity_id
_entity_poly.type
_entity_poly.pdbx_seq_one_letter_code
_entity_poly.pdbx_strand_id
1 'polypeptide(L)'
;MKKTQQKIETNPLSILRQAIRGVTPDIAVKARRVGKALAIRWLLAASRKRPGRNMAFKLSSELLDAAKGSGDAIRKKEETHKMAEANRDFAHFR
;
A
#
# COMPACT_ATOMS: atom_id res chain seq x y z
N MET A 1 27.37 6.44 -0.47
CA MET A 1 26.03 6.10 0.10
C MET A 1 25.09 7.31 0.26
N LYS A 2 25.30 8.47 -0.40
CA LYS A 2 24.54 9.72 -0.14
C LYS A 2 23.49 10.13 -1.21
N LYS A 3 23.36 9.40 -2.33
CA LYS A 3 22.51 9.83 -3.47
C LYS A 3 21.00 9.63 -3.29
N THR A 4 20.54 8.90 -2.27
CA THR A 4 19.11 8.71 -2.00
C THR A 4 18.52 9.72 -1.01
N GLN A 5 19.35 10.43 -0.25
CA GLN A 5 18.90 11.43 0.73
C GLN A 5 18.69 12.82 0.12
N GLN A 6 19.27 13.09 -1.06
CA GLN A 6 19.26 14.42 -1.67
C GLN A 6 17.95 14.81 -2.37
N LYS A 7 16.94 13.93 -2.43
CA LYS A 7 15.68 14.20 -3.17
C LYS A 7 14.43 14.27 -2.29
N ILE A 8 14.58 14.28 -0.96
CA ILE A 8 13.44 14.17 -0.05
C ILE A 8 13.52 15.26 1.02
N GLU A 9 12.96 16.44 0.72
CA GLU A 9 12.69 17.51 1.69
C GLU A 9 11.67 17.09 2.77
N THR A 10 11.04 15.93 2.63
CA THR A 10 9.96 15.45 3.49
C THR A 10 10.42 14.30 4.38
N ASN A 11 10.06 14.36 5.67
CA ASN A 11 10.40 13.33 6.65
C ASN A 11 10.00 11.92 6.16
N PRO A 12 10.92 10.93 6.12
CA PRO A 12 10.64 9.58 5.61
C PRO A 12 9.56 8.84 6.41
N LEU A 13 9.39 9.15 7.69
CA LEU A 13 8.31 8.61 8.51
C LEU A 13 6.94 9.15 8.07
N SER A 14 6.88 10.37 7.54
CA SER A 14 5.66 10.95 7.00
C SER A 14 5.21 10.19 5.76
N ILE A 15 6.13 9.95 4.83
CA ILE A 15 5.88 9.18 3.60
C ILE A 15 5.40 7.76 3.93
N LEU A 16 6.05 7.10 4.89
CA LEU A 16 5.62 5.77 5.33
C LEU A 16 4.19 5.80 5.87
N ARG A 17 3.85 6.76 6.73
CA ARG A 17 2.49 6.89 7.29
C ARG A 17 1.47 7.18 6.19
N GLN A 18 1.82 8.03 5.23
CA GLN A 18 0.96 8.38 4.09
C GLN A 18 0.73 7.17 3.18
N ALA A 19 1.78 6.45 2.81
CA ALA A 19 1.69 5.24 2.01
C ALA A 19 0.84 4.16 2.68
N ILE A 20 1.06 3.90 3.99
CA ILE A 20 0.25 2.92 4.73
C ILE A 20 -1.22 3.34 4.77
N ARG A 21 -1.52 4.61 5.03
CA ARG A 21 -2.90 5.11 5.01
C ARG A 21 -3.53 4.99 3.62
N GLY A 22 -2.78 5.34 2.57
CA GLY A 22 -3.24 5.26 1.18
C GLY A 22 -3.57 3.84 0.75
N VAL A 23 -2.75 2.85 1.14
CA VAL A 23 -2.92 1.44 0.78
C VAL A 23 -3.90 0.69 1.69
N THR A 24 -4.15 1.18 2.91
CA THR A 24 -5.10 0.55 3.84
C THR A 24 -6.49 0.51 3.21
N PRO A 25 -7.08 -0.68 3.01
CA PRO A 25 -8.42 -0.78 2.48
C PRO A 25 -9.44 -0.56 3.59
N ASP A 26 -10.47 0.22 3.31
CA ASP A 26 -11.60 0.45 4.22
C ASP A 26 -12.63 -0.67 4.05
N ILE A 27 -12.25 -1.86 4.53
CA ILE A 27 -13.12 -3.03 4.53
C ILE A 27 -13.78 -3.12 5.91
N ALA A 28 -15.09 -3.31 5.96
CA ALA A 28 -15.86 -3.54 7.19
C ALA A 28 -15.55 -4.91 7.82
N VAL A 29 -14.28 -5.15 8.16
CA VAL A 29 -13.87 -6.30 8.97
C VAL A 29 -13.85 -5.83 10.42
N LYS A 30 -14.47 -6.59 11.33
CA LYS A 30 -14.64 -6.29 12.78
C LYS A 30 -13.36 -5.82 13.52
N ALA A 31 -12.17 -5.89 12.93
CA ALA A 31 -10.91 -5.46 13.53
C ALA A 31 -10.10 -4.49 12.66
N ARG A 32 -10.04 -3.21 13.08
CA ARG A 32 -9.23 -2.11 12.49
C ARG A 32 -7.73 -2.45 12.35
N ARG A 33 -7.20 -3.39 13.16
CA ARG A 33 -5.80 -3.85 13.06
C ARG A 33 -5.51 -4.67 11.80
N VAL A 34 -6.52 -5.30 11.20
CA VAL A 34 -6.36 -6.17 10.02
C VAL A 34 -6.01 -5.35 8.77
N GLY A 35 -6.61 -4.16 8.61
CA GLY A 35 -6.36 -3.28 7.46
C GLY A 35 -4.90 -2.82 7.34
N LYS A 36 -4.28 -2.38 8.45
CA LYS A 36 -2.86 -1.98 8.46
C LYS A 36 -1.92 -3.13 8.16
N ALA A 37 -2.17 -4.31 8.73
CA ALA A 37 -1.38 -5.50 8.46
C ALA A 37 -1.50 -5.92 6.99
N LEU A 38 -2.69 -5.79 6.40
CA LEU A 38 -2.94 -6.06 4.99
C LEU A 38 -2.22 -5.07 4.08
N ALA A 39 -2.24 -3.78 4.41
CA ALA A 39 -1.51 -2.74 3.68
C ALA A 39 0.00 -3.00 3.65
N ILE A 40 0.58 -3.34 4.80
CA ILE A 40 2.01 -3.67 4.90
C ILE A 40 2.33 -4.91 4.05
N ARG A 41 1.48 -5.94 4.08
CA ARG A 41 1.65 -7.14 3.24
C ARG A 41 1.62 -6.81 1.76
N TRP A 42 0.68 -5.97 1.32
CA TRP A 42 0.59 -5.56 -0.09
C TRP A 42 1.78 -4.72 -0.54
N LEU A 43 2.22 -3.75 0.27
CA LEU A 43 3.44 -2.97 0.00
C LEU A 43 4.68 -3.86 -0.13
N LEU A 44 4.83 -4.85 0.77
CA LEU A 44 5.96 -5.78 0.73
C LEU A 44 5.90 -6.68 -0.52
N ALA A 45 4.71 -7.18 -0.87
CA ALA A 45 4.52 -8.03 -2.03
C ALA A 45 4.78 -7.26 -3.35
N ALA A 46 4.28 -6.03 -3.46
CA ALA A 46 4.52 -5.14 -4.59
C ALA A 46 6.02 -4.81 -4.73
N SER A 47 6.67 -4.47 -3.62
CA SER A 47 8.11 -4.20 -3.59
C SER A 47 8.96 -5.39 -4.05
N ARG A 48 8.56 -6.63 -3.72
CA ARG A 48 9.27 -7.85 -4.14
C ARG A 48 9.17 -8.09 -5.65
N LYS A 49 8.04 -7.74 -6.27
CA LYS A 49 7.80 -7.91 -7.71
C LYS A 49 8.57 -6.90 -8.57
N ARG A 50 8.98 -5.76 -8.01
CA ARG A 50 9.74 -4.75 -8.75
C ARG A 50 11.10 -5.28 -9.26
N PRO A 51 11.54 -4.88 -10.46
CA PRO A 51 12.89 -5.16 -10.94
C PRO A 51 13.94 -4.40 -10.12
N GLY A 52 15.16 -4.96 -10.01
CA GLY A 52 16.28 -4.34 -9.29
C GLY A 52 16.98 -5.27 -8.29
N ARG A 53 18.18 -4.89 -7.85
CA ARG A 53 19.03 -5.73 -6.97
C ARG A 53 18.74 -5.55 -5.47
N ASN A 54 18.47 -4.33 -5.01
CA ASN A 54 18.37 -4.03 -3.59
C ASN A 54 16.92 -3.83 -3.14
N MET A 55 16.47 -4.66 -2.19
CA MET A 55 15.12 -4.61 -1.61
C MET A 55 14.82 -3.25 -0.96
N ALA A 56 15.81 -2.59 -0.36
CA ALA A 56 15.61 -1.28 0.25
C ALA A 56 15.19 -0.23 -0.79
N PHE A 57 15.80 -0.25 -1.96
CA PHE A 57 15.44 0.65 -3.07
C PHE A 57 14.06 0.33 -3.63
N LYS A 58 13.73 -0.95 -3.81
CA LYS A 58 12.41 -1.37 -4.28
C LYS A 58 11.32 -0.90 -3.33
N LEU A 59 11.53 -1.09 -2.02
CA LEU A 59 10.60 -0.66 -0.99
C LEU A 59 10.46 0.85 -0.93
N SER A 60 11.56 1.60 -1.00
CA SER A 60 11.47 3.08 -1.01
C SER A 60 10.70 3.58 -2.22
N SER A 61 10.91 2.98 -3.40
CA SER A 61 10.18 3.37 -4.61
C SER A 61 8.70 3.03 -4.52
N GLU A 62 8.33 1.85 -4.02
CA GLU A 62 6.93 1.47 -3.81
C GLU A 62 6.24 2.38 -2.78
N LEU A 63 6.93 2.74 -1.69
CA LEU A 63 6.39 3.67 -0.69
C LEU A 63 6.16 5.07 -1.26
N LEU A 64 7.07 5.56 -2.11
CA LEU A 64 6.92 6.85 -2.78
C LEU A 64 5.75 6.85 -3.76
N ASP A 65 5.61 5.79 -4.55
CA ASP A 65 4.52 5.65 -5.50
C ASP A 65 3.18 5.52 -4.75
N ALA A 66 3.12 4.69 -3.72
CA ALA A 66 1.94 4.52 -2.87
C ALA A 66 1.53 5.83 -2.17
N ALA A 67 2.49 6.65 -1.73
CA ALA A 67 2.19 7.95 -1.14
C ALA A 67 1.59 8.94 -2.15
N LYS A 68 1.89 8.78 -3.44
CA LYS A 68 1.30 9.53 -4.55
C LYS A 68 0.00 8.92 -5.09
N GLY A 69 -0.47 7.83 -4.48
CA GLY A 69 -1.68 7.13 -4.93
C GLY A 69 -1.47 6.26 -6.18
N SER A 70 -0.24 5.80 -6.43
CA SER A 70 0.07 4.90 -7.54
C SER A 70 0.86 3.67 -7.07
N GLY A 71 1.11 2.72 -7.97
CA GLY A 71 1.85 1.50 -7.67
C GLY A 71 0.97 0.26 -7.52
N ASP A 72 1.62 -0.89 -7.43
CA ASP A 72 0.94 -2.19 -7.42
C ASP A 72 0.16 -2.41 -6.12
N ALA A 73 0.65 -1.86 -5.00
CA ALA A 73 -0.05 -1.93 -3.73
C ALA A 73 -1.38 -1.16 -3.75
N ILE A 74 -1.42 0.00 -4.41
CA ILE A 74 -2.65 0.80 -4.56
C ILE A 74 -3.64 0.11 -5.50
N ARG A 75 -3.18 -0.41 -6.64
CA ARG A 75 -4.03 -1.19 -7.54
C ARG A 75 -4.68 -2.36 -6.82
N LYS A 76 -3.94 -3.03 -5.94
CA LYS A 76 -4.49 -4.15 -5.17
C LYS A 76 -5.58 -3.73 -4.17
N LYS A 77 -5.44 -2.56 -3.56
CA LYS A 77 -6.49 -1.95 -2.73
C LYS A 77 -7.75 -1.69 -3.56
N GLU A 78 -7.61 -1.06 -4.71
CA GLU A 78 -8.73 -0.71 -5.60
C GLU A 78 -9.48 -1.95 -6.11
N GLU A 79 -8.75 -2.98 -6.54
CA GLU A 79 -9.35 -4.28 -6.92
C GLU A 79 -10.17 -4.88 -5.78
N THR A 80 -9.61 -4.84 -4.56
CA THR A 80 -10.28 -5.40 -3.37
C THR A 80 -11.53 -4.59 -3.01
N HIS A 81 -11.48 -3.26 -3.17
CA HIS A 81 -12.62 -2.39 -2.94
C HIS A 81 -13.73 -2.67 -3.95
N LYS A 82 -13.41 -2.69 -5.25
CA LYS A 82 -14.36 -2.97 -6.33
C LYS A 82 -15.00 -4.35 -6.17
N MET A 83 -14.22 -5.36 -5.77
CA MET A 83 -14.74 -6.69 -5.49
C MET A 83 -15.65 -6.71 -4.26
N ALA A 84 -15.34 -5.91 -3.22
CA ALA A 84 -16.20 -5.78 -2.06
C ALA A 84 -17.53 -5.08 -2.40
N GLU A 85 -17.50 -4.05 -3.27
CA GLU A 85 -18.70 -3.38 -3.77
C GLU A 85 -19.57 -4.30 -4.62
N ALA A 86 -18.98 -5.06 -5.54
CA ALA A 86 -19.71 -6.03 -6.37
C ALA A 86 -20.36 -7.15 -5.53
N ASN A 87 -19.75 -7.51 -4.41
CA ASN A 87 -20.29 -8.53 -3.49
C ASN A 87 -21.21 -7.94 -2.41
N ARG A 88 -21.43 -6.62 -2.38
CA ARG A 88 -22.25 -5.96 -1.37
C ARG A 88 -23.70 -6.41 -1.44
N ASP A 89 -24.23 -6.56 -2.64
CA ASP A 89 -25.61 -7.00 -2.87
C ASP A 89 -25.80 -8.47 -2.47
N PHE A 90 -24.74 -9.27 -2.55
CA PHE A 90 -24.75 -10.67 -2.12
C PHE A 90 -24.53 -10.87 -0.62
N ALA A 91 -24.06 -9.85 0.09
CA ALA A 91 -23.81 -9.93 1.54
C ALA A 91 -25.10 -10.03 2.37
N HIS A 92 -26.24 -9.66 1.78
CA HIS A 92 -27.56 -9.73 2.40
C HIS A 92 -28.20 -11.13 2.36
N PHE A 93 -27.69 -12.06 1.55
CA PHE A 93 -28.20 -13.43 1.45
C PHE A 93 -27.60 -14.40 2.47
N ARG A 94 -27.14 -13.90 3.63
CA ARG A 94 -26.49 -14.72 4.67
C ARG A 94 -27.29 -14.74 5.96
#